data_AF-A0A218ZI82-F1
#
_entry.id   AF-A0A218ZI82-F1
#
_cell.length_a   1.000
_cell.length_b   1.000
_cell.length_c   1.000
_cell.angle_alpha   90.00
_cell.angle_beta   90.00
_cell.angle_gamma   90.00
#
_symmetry.space_group_name_H-M   'P 1'
#
loop_
_entity.id
_entity.type
_entity.pdbx_description
1 polymer ?
#
loop_
_entity_poly.entity_id
_entity_poly.type
_entity_poly.pdbx_seq_one_letter_code
_entity_poly.pdbx_strand_id
1 'polypeptide(L)'
;MTPKEIVTDPSLQLALSASADAQAAAVTLLDFVSSAPSTSSTSHEFQIQVSKQRKLLLAYLAQLRGLHRDAHLSARETKAVTAEARQEVDKLHLQLQNLYYEQRHLQGEIEACESYECVPSSYLCAQDPLSSVSGAKDLCSHKYLALPLIPVEEFIAQFPQYADADEVALMTARIEHEYAERQELESQRKAMLVKKQMLTAANTKRKDQLANLDKDLEKFIDAAKPIQNTFGQFGPFLHAVQVPL
;
A
#
# COMPACT_ATOMS: atom_id res chain seq x y z
N MET A 1 64.92 -14.92 -6.63
CA MET A 1 63.67 -15.69 -6.63
C MET A 1 63.68 -16.62 -7.82
N THR A 2 63.84 -17.92 -7.57
CA THR A 2 63.74 -18.91 -8.65
C THR A 2 62.27 -19.29 -8.85
N PRO A 3 61.80 -19.61 -10.07
CA PRO A 3 60.40 -19.96 -10.32
C PRO A 3 59.90 -21.15 -9.48
N LYS A 4 60.81 -22.00 -8.97
CA LYS A 4 60.52 -23.08 -8.02
C LYS A 4 59.98 -22.60 -6.67
N GLU A 5 60.28 -21.37 -6.26
CA GLU A 5 59.85 -20.79 -4.98
C GLU A 5 58.47 -20.12 -5.06
N ILE A 6 57.97 -19.83 -6.27
CA ILE A 6 56.74 -19.06 -6.51
C ILE A 6 55.55 -19.99 -6.81
N VAL A 7 55.81 -21.14 -7.43
CA VAL A 7 54.77 -22.08 -7.83
C VAL A 7 54.45 -23.03 -6.67
N THR A 8 53.30 -22.83 -6.02
CA THR A 8 52.85 -23.65 -4.88
C THR A 8 52.03 -24.87 -5.30
N ASP A 9 51.43 -24.84 -6.49
CA ASP A 9 50.56 -25.91 -6.97
C ASP A 9 51.38 -27.17 -7.33
N PRO A 10 51.06 -28.34 -6.77
CA PRO A 10 51.83 -29.58 -6.98
C PRO A 10 51.85 -30.02 -8.45
N SER A 11 50.76 -29.80 -9.20
CA SER A 11 50.69 -30.15 -10.63
C SER A 11 51.61 -29.28 -11.49
N LEU A 12 51.68 -27.99 -11.16
CA LEU A 12 52.56 -27.03 -11.83
C LEU A 12 54.02 -27.24 -11.43
N GLN A 13 54.30 -27.65 -10.21
CA GLN A 13 55.65 -28.05 -9.78
C GLN A 13 56.15 -29.27 -10.57
N LEU A 14 55.30 -30.29 -10.77
CA LEU A 14 55.63 -31.46 -11.58
C LEU A 14 55.86 -31.11 -13.06
N ALA A 15 55.05 -30.20 -13.62
CA ALA A 15 55.27 -29.70 -14.98
C ALA A 15 56.59 -28.93 -15.09
N LEU A 16 56.91 -28.11 -14.09
CA LEU A 16 58.15 -27.34 -14.04
C LEU A 16 59.39 -28.26 -13.93
N SER A 17 59.35 -29.29 -13.08
CA SER A 17 60.45 -30.27 -12.99
C SER A 17 60.61 -31.07 -14.28
N ALA A 18 59.52 -31.61 -14.84
CA ALA A 18 59.56 -32.36 -16.09
C ALA A 18 60.06 -31.49 -17.27
N SER A 19 59.77 -30.19 -17.26
CA SER A 19 60.25 -29.26 -18.28
C SER A 19 61.75 -28.99 -18.16
N ALA A 20 62.24 -28.83 -16.93
CA ALA A 20 63.67 -28.68 -16.65
C ALA A 20 64.45 -29.95 -17.01
N ASP A 21 63.91 -31.13 -16.69
CA ASP A 21 64.52 -32.42 -17.01
C ASP A 21 64.55 -32.66 -18.53
N ALA A 22 63.47 -32.31 -19.24
CA ALA A 22 63.43 -32.35 -20.71
C ALA A 22 64.47 -31.41 -21.35
N GLN A 23 64.61 -30.20 -20.81
CA GLN A 23 65.58 -29.22 -21.29
C GLN A 23 67.02 -29.72 -21.05
N ALA A 24 67.32 -30.22 -19.85
CA ALA A 24 68.62 -30.76 -19.51
C ALA A 24 68.99 -31.96 -20.41
N ALA A 25 68.04 -32.87 -20.66
CA ALA A 25 68.24 -34.00 -21.57
C ALA A 25 68.47 -33.54 -23.02
N ALA A 26 67.78 -32.48 -23.48
CA ALA A 26 67.96 -31.93 -24.82
C ALA A 26 69.35 -31.29 -25.01
N VAL A 27 69.79 -30.49 -24.03
CA VAL A 27 71.12 -29.87 -24.04
C VAL A 27 72.21 -30.94 -23.99
N THR A 28 72.08 -31.93 -23.10
CA THR A 28 73.03 -33.04 -23.00
C THR A 28 73.15 -33.82 -24.31
N LEU A 29 72.03 -34.07 -25.00
CA LEU A 29 72.04 -34.73 -26.30
C LEU A 29 72.68 -33.87 -27.38
N LEU A 30 72.45 -32.56 -27.38
CA LEU A 30 73.05 -31.63 -28.32
C LEU A 30 74.56 -31.55 -28.14
N ASP A 31 75.04 -31.44 -26.90
CA ASP A 31 76.48 -31.42 -26.56
C ASP A 31 77.17 -32.73 -26.98
N PHE A 32 76.50 -33.87 -26.77
CA PHE A 32 77.00 -35.18 -27.16
C PHE A 32 77.09 -35.35 -28.69
N VAL A 33 76.12 -34.83 -29.44
CA VAL A 33 76.12 -34.85 -30.91
C VAL A 33 77.15 -33.88 -31.48
N SER A 34 77.29 -32.69 -30.88
CA SER A 34 78.27 -31.67 -31.30
C SER A 34 79.72 -32.08 -31.03
N SER A 35 79.97 -32.95 -30.05
CA SER A 35 81.31 -33.45 -29.70
C SER A 35 81.75 -34.66 -30.55
N ALA A 36 80.96 -35.07 -31.55
CA ALA A 36 81.24 -36.25 -32.37
C ALA A 36 82.39 -36.00 -33.37
N PRO A 37 83.35 -36.95 -33.53
CA PRO A 37 84.39 -36.85 -34.54
C PRO A 37 83.81 -37.00 -35.96
N SER A 38 84.26 -36.17 -36.90
CA SER A 38 83.82 -36.13 -38.31
C SER A 38 84.30 -37.31 -39.18
N THR A 39 84.87 -38.35 -38.57
CA THR A 39 85.43 -39.51 -39.27
C THR A 39 84.34 -40.53 -39.65
N SER A 40 84.43 -41.06 -40.87
CA SER A 40 83.37 -41.69 -41.68
C SER A 40 82.77 -43.02 -41.21
N SER A 41 82.97 -43.45 -39.97
CA SER A 41 82.12 -44.47 -39.33
C SER A 41 81.83 -44.08 -37.88
N THR A 42 80.62 -43.59 -37.63
CA THR A 42 80.18 -43.37 -36.25
C THR A 42 80.22 -44.70 -35.52
N SER A 43 81.04 -44.79 -34.47
CA SER A 43 81.19 -46.02 -33.67
C SER A 43 79.82 -46.54 -33.24
N HIS A 44 79.60 -47.86 -33.34
CA HIS A 44 78.34 -48.50 -32.94
C HIS A 44 77.95 -48.14 -31.48
N GLU A 45 78.95 -47.98 -30.61
CA GLU A 45 78.76 -47.52 -29.23
C GLU A 45 78.23 -46.07 -29.17
N PHE A 46 78.70 -45.18 -30.05
CA PHE A 46 78.22 -43.80 -30.15
C PHE A 46 76.74 -43.76 -30.57
N GLN A 47 76.34 -44.58 -31.54
CA GLN A 47 74.93 -44.68 -31.96
C GLN A 47 74.03 -45.23 -30.83
N ILE A 48 74.52 -46.19 -30.04
CA ILE A 48 73.80 -46.70 -28.87
C ILE A 48 73.59 -45.58 -27.85
N GLN A 49 74.61 -44.79 -27.52
CA GLN A 49 74.49 -43.69 -26.56
C GLN A 49 73.53 -42.60 -27.03
N VAL A 50 73.60 -42.20 -28.31
CA VAL A 50 72.62 -41.27 -28.91
C VAL A 50 71.21 -41.83 -28.81
N SER A 51 71.00 -43.13 -29.08
CA SER A 51 69.68 -43.75 -28.97
C SER A 51 69.13 -43.76 -27.54
N LYS A 52 69.99 -43.95 -26.53
CA LYS A 52 69.62 -43.89 -25.11
C LYS A 52 69.18 -42.48 -24.71
N GLN A 53 69.96 -41.47 -25.05
CA GLN A 53 69.63 -40.07 -24.77
C GLN A 53 68.36 -39.62 -25.49
N ARG A 54 68.16 -40.05 -26.75
CA ARG A 54 66.91 -39.81 -27.50
C ARG A 54 65.70 -40.44 -26.82
N LYS A 55 65.80 -41.69 -26.34
CA LYS A 55 64.70 -42.36 -25.61
C LYS A 55 64.35 -41.62 -24.32
N LEU A 56 65.35 -41.15 -23.58
CA LEU A 56 65.15 -40.36 -22.36
C LEU A 56 64.42 -39.04 -22.65
N LEU A 57 64.87 -38.29 -23.67
CA LEU A 57 64.20 -37.07 -24.11
C LEU A 57 62.74 -37.32 -24.50
N LEU A 58 62.48 -38.36 -25.30
CA LEU A 58 61.13 -38.71 -25.73
C LEU A 58 60.21 -39.08 -24.56
N ALA A 59 60.75 -39.72 -23.51
CA ALA A 59 60.01 -40.01 -22.29
C ALA A 59 59.58 -38.73 -21.56
N TYR A 60 60.50 -37.77 -21.36
CA TYR A 60 60.15 -36.48 -20.75
C TYR A 60 59.16 -35.67 -21.59
N LEU A 61 59.30 -35.68 -22.92
CA LEU A 61 58.35 -35.02 -23.82
C LEU A 61 56.96 -35.67 -23.78
N ALA A 62 56.88 -37.00 -23.61
CA ALA A 62 55.61 -37.69 -23.41
C ALA A 62 54.96 -37.30 -22.07
N GLN A 63 55.77 -37.21 -20.99
CA GLN A 63 55.30 -36.75 -19.68
C GLN A 63 54.75 -35.32 -19.76
N LEU A 64 55.47 -34.39 -20.41
CA LEU A 64 55.01 -33.02 -20.60
C LEU A 64 53.69 -32.92 -21.38
N ARG A 65 53.53 -33.72 -22.44
CA ARG A 65 52.26 -33.78 -23.20
C ARG A 65 51.11 -34.32 -22.35
N GLY A 66 51.39 -35.29 -21.46
CA GLY A 66 50.43 -35.80 -20.49
C GLY A 66 49.97 -34.70 -19.54
N LEU A 67 50.92 -34.05 -18.85
CA LEU A 67 50.64 -32.96 -17.92
C LEU A 67 49.89 -31.79 -18.57
N HIS A 68 50.21 -31.45 -19.82
CA HIS A 68 49.49 -30.43 -20.58
C HIS A 68 48.03 -30.83 -20.84
N ARG A 69 47.78 -32.09 -21.22
CA ARG A 69 46.42 -32.60 -21.43
C ARG A 69 45.63 -32.58 -20.12
N ASP A 70 46.24 -32.99 -19.02
CA ASP A 70 45.61 -33.02 -17.71
C ASP A 70 45.24 -31.61 -17.24
N ALA A 71 46.14 -30.62 -17.39
CA ALA A 71 45.85 -29.22 -17.09
C ALA A 71 44.70 -28.66 -17.92
N HIS A 72 44.65 -28.99 -19.22
CA HIS A 72 43.54 -28.59 -20.08
C HIS A 72 42.21 -29.22 -19.68
N LEU A 73 42.22 -30.49 -19.27
CA LEU A 73 41.01 -31.19 -18.82
C LEU A 73 40.51 -30.60 -17.49
N SER A 74 41.39 -30.39 -16.51
CA SER A 74 41.04 -29.76 -15.23
C SER A 74 40.51 -28.33 -15.42
N ALA A 75 41.12 -27.54 -16.32
CA ALA A 75 40.62 -26.20 -16.66
C ALA A 75 39.23 -26.23 -17.32
N ARG A 76 38.90 -27.30 -18.06
CA ARG A 76 37.57 -27.47 -18.65
C ARG A 76 36.54 -27.91 -17.61
N GLU A 77 36.93 -28.82 -16.72
CA GLU A 77 36.09 -29.31 -15.63
C GLU A 77 35.73 -28.18 -14.65
N THR A 78 36.71 -27.41 -14.21
CA THR A 78 36.49 -26.22 -13.37
C THR A 78 35.57 -25.20 -14.03
N LYS A 79 35.70 -24.96 -15.35
CA LYS A 79 34.74 -24.11 -16.10
C LYS A 79 33.33 -24.68 -16.12
N ALA A 80 33.18 -26.00 -16.23
CA ALA A 80 31.87 -26.64 -16.22
C ALA A 80 31.20 -26.52 -14.85
N VAL A 81 31.92 -26.88 -13.78
CA VAL A 81 31.42 -26.78 -12.40
C VAL A 81 31.08 -25.35 -12.02
N THR A 82 31.93 -24.38 -12.37
CA THR A 82 31.64 -22.97 -12.07
C THR A 82 30.48 -22.42 -12.90
N ALA A 83 30.28 -22.90 -14.13
CA ALA A 83 29.12 -22.52 -14.94
C ALA A 83 27.82 -23.11 -14.37
N GLU A 84 27.83 -24.36 -13.89
CA GLU A 84 26.68 -25.00 -13.26
C GLU A 84 26.28 -24.29 -11.96
N ALA A 85 27.25 -24.04 -11.07
CA ALA A 85 27.00 -23.28 -9.84
C ALA A 85 26.47 -21.87 -10.13
N ARG A 86 26.98 -21.22 -11.17
CA ARG A 86 26.47 -19.92 -11.62
C ARG A 86 25.02 -20.01 -12.09
N GLN A 87 24.66 -21.01 -12.89
CA GLN A 87 23.29 -21.21 -13.35
C GLN A 87 22.32 -21.44 -12.19
N GLU A 88 22.75 -22.15 -11.15
CA GLU A 88 21.96 -22.35 -9.94
C GLU A 88 21.73 -21.02 -9.19
N VAL A 89 22.79 -20.22 -9.03
CA VAL A 89 22.68 -18.87 -8.43
C VAL A 89 21.72 -17.98 -9.23
N ASP A 90 21.83 -17.97 -10.56
CA ASP A 90 20.97 -17.17 -11.42
C ASP A 90 19.49 -17.60 -11.31
N LYS A 91 19.23 -18.92 -11.23
CA LYS A 91 17.89 -19.46 -11.00
C LYS A 91 17.32 -19.02 -9.65
N LEU A 92 18.08 -19.14 -8.58
CA LEU A 92 17.65 -18.72 -7.24
C LEU A 92 17.43 -17.20 -7.17
N HIS A 93 18.26 -16.42 -7.85
CA HIS A 93 18.09 -14.96 -7.93
C HIS A 93 16.77 -14.58 -8.60
N LEU A 94 16.39 -15.27 -9.68
CA LEU A 94 15.10 -15.05 -10.35
C LEU A 94 13.92 -15.43 -9.45
N GLN A 95 14.02 -16.56 -8.72
CA GLN A 95 12.98 -16.95 -7.76
C GLN A 95 12.83 -15.91 -6.64
N LEU A 96 13.95 -15.38 -6.13
CA LEU A 96 13.95 -14.33 -5.12
C LEU A 96 13.32 -13.03 -5.64
N GLN A 97 13.60 -12.64 -6.88
CA GLN A 97 12.97 -11.47 -7.51
C GLN A 97 11.44 -11.64 -7.63
N ASN A 98 10.96 -12.82 -7.98
CA ASN A 98 9.52 -13.10 -8.02
C ASN A 98 8.88 -12.92 -6.65
N LEU A 99 9.52 -13.42 -5.59
CA LEU A 99 9.02 -13.25 -4.22
C LEU A 99 9.01 -11.79 -3.78
N TYR A 100 10.04 -11.00 -4.11
CA TYR A 100 10.03 -9.57 -3.83
C TYR A 100 8.92 -8.82 -4.57
N TYR A 101 8.60 -9.25 -5.80
CA TYR A 101 7.48 -8.70 -6.54
C TYR A 101 6.16 -9.03 -5.85
N GLU A 102 5.93 -10.29 -5.48
CA GLU A 102 4.74 -10.72 -4.75
C GLU A 102 4.59 -9.97 -3.42
N GLN A 103 5.67 -9.84 -2.64
CA GLN A 103 5.68 -9.10 -1.40
C GLN A 103 5.24 -7.64 -1.60
N ARG A 104 5.84 -6.94 -2.57
CA ARG A 104 5.49 -5.53 -2.85
C ARG A 104 4.04 -5.41 -3.33
N HIS A 105 3.58 -6.35 -4.13
CA HIS A 105 2.19 -6.38 -4.60
C HIS A 105 1.21 -6.54 -3.43
N LEU A 106 1.44 -7.53 -2.56
CA LEU A 106 0.60 -7.77 -1.37
C LEU A 106 0.64 -6.60 -0.39
N GLN A 107 1.82 -6.00 -0.17
CA GLN A 107 1.95 -4.79 0.64
C GLN A 107 1.10 -3.64 0.08
N GLY A 108 1.12 -3.43 -1.24
CA GLY A 108 0.28 -2.43 -1.89
C GLY A 108 -1.22 -2.74 -1.77
N GLU A 109 -1.62 -4.01 -1.81
CA GLU A 109 -3.01 -4.41 -1.57
C GLU A 109 -3.44 -4.18 -0.12
N ILE A 110 -2.56 -4.48 0.85
CA ILE A 110 -2.81 -4.22 2.27
C ILE A 110 -2.95 -2.72 2.52
N GLU A 111 -2.04 -1.89 2.01
CA GLU A 111 -2.12 -0.43 2.12
C GLU A 111 -3.42 0.12 1.50
N ALA A 112 -3.87 -0.44 0.37
CA ALA A 112 -5.14 -0.09 -0.25
C ALA A 112 -6.34 -0.49 0.64
N CYS A 113 -6.28 -1.63 1.32
CA CYS A 113 -7.31 -2.05 2.27
C CYS A 113 -7.30 -1.21 3.56
N GLU A 114 -6.13 -0.86 4.09
CA GLU A 114 -5.96 -0.06 5.31
C GLU A 114 -6.35 1.40 5.09
N SER A 115 -6.11 1.94 3.90
CA SER A 115 -6.55 3.29 3.53
C SER A 115 -8.05 3.41 3.26
N TYR A 116 -8.79 2.30 3.25
CA TYR A 116 -10.25 2.34 3.19
C TYR A 116 -10.79 3.05 4.44
N GLU A 117 -11.69 4.01 4.25
CA GLU A 117 -12.38 4.72 5.34
C GLU A 117 -13.24 3.71 6.13
N CYS A 118 -12.65 3.03 7.10
CA CYS A 118 -13.36 2.16 8.03
C CYS A 118 -13.68 2.91 9.33
N VAL A 119 -14.77 2.49 9.98
CA VAL A 119 -15.10 2.94 11.34
C VAL A 119 -14.13 2.22 12.29
N PRO A 120 -13.30 2.93 13.08
CA PRO A 120 -12.56 2.37 14.20
C PRO A 120 -13.50 1.57 15.09
N SER A 121 -13.35 0.25 15.06
CA SER A 121 -13.47 -0.53 16.29
C SER A 121 -12.15 -0.35 17.02
N SER A 122 -12.17 0.00 18.31
CA SER A 122 -10.96 0.22 19.11
C SER A 122 -10.05 -1.01 19.16
N TYR A 123 -10.54 -2.18 18.75
CA TYR A 123 -9.83 -3.46 18.80
C TYR A 123 -8.96 -3.78 17.57
N LEU A 124 -9.13 -3.13 16.42
CA LEU A 124 -8.35 -3.49 15.21
C LEU A 124 -7.03 -2.71 15.05
N CYS A 125 -6.90 -1.51 15.63
CA CYS A 125 -5.63 -0.77 15.63
C CYS A 125 -4.60 -1.27 16.67
N ALA A 126 -4.96 -2.24 17.52
CA ALA A 126 -4.14 -2.67 18.66
C ALA A 126 -3.33 -3.95 18.41
N GLN A 127 -3.36 -4.54 17.22
CA GLN A 127 -2.74 -5.85 16.95
C GLN A 127 -1.35 -5.81 16.29
N ASP A 128 -0.74 -4.64 16.12
CA ASP A 128 0.67 -4.54 15.70
C ASP A 128 1.57 -4.11 16.87
N PRO A 129 2.31 -5.03 17.52
CA PRO A 129 3.21 -4.70 18.62
C PRO A 129 4.49 -3.97 18.19
N LEU A 130 4.68 -3.66 16.90
CA LEU A 130 5.96 -3.18 16.37
C LEU A 130 5.98 -1.72 15.88
N SER A 131 4.86 -0.99 15.89
CA SER A 131 4.83 0.41 15.45
C SER A 131 4.87 1.37 16.65
N SER A 132 6.02 1.42 17.34
CA SER A 132 6.36 2.54 18.25
C SER A 132 6.71 3.82 17.46
N VAL A 133 5.91 4.17 16.46
CA VAL A 133 6.05 5.42 15.71
C VAL A 133 5.06 6.41 16.31
N SER A 134 5.60 7.52 16.77
CA SER A 134 4.94 8.68 17.37
C SER A 134 4.01 9.41 16.38
N GLY A 135 3.03 8.70 15.81
CA GLY A 135 2.10 9.17 14.78
C GLY A 135 0.75 8.44 14.76
N ALA A 136 0.48 7.53 15.71
CA ALA A 136 -0.75 6.72 15.75
C ALA A 136 -2.05 7.51 16.06
N LYS A 137 -1.99 8.84 16.23
CA LYS A 137 -3.13 9.63 16.73
C LYS A 137 -4.03 10.20 15.62
N ASP A 138 -3.55 10.25 14.38
CA ASP A 138 -4.21 11.02 13.32
C ASP A 138 -4.81 10.18 12.18
N LEU A 139 -4.72 8.84 12.23
CA LEU A 139 -5.04 8.00 11.06
C LEU A 139 -6.52 7.67 10.84
N CYS A 140 -7.44 8.08 11.70
CA CYS A 140 -8.85 7.78 11.44
C CYS A 140 -9.82 8.84 11.98
N SER A 141 -9.74 10.07 11.45
CA SER A 141 -10.77 11.08 11.63
C SER A 141 -11.98 10.81 10.73
N HIS A 142 -12.71 9.73 10.99
CA HIS A 142 -13.94 9.45 10.24
C HIS A 142 -15.07 10.37 10.74
N LYS A 143 -15.94 10.80 9.81
CA LYS A 143 -17.09 11.71 10.06
C LYS A 143 -17.99 11.31 11.23
N TYR A 144 -18.03 10.03 11.63
CA TYR A 144 -18.91 9.59 12.72
C TYR A 144 -18.42 10.09 14.09
N LEU A 145 -17.11 10.32 14.26
CA LEU A 145 -16.55 10.93 15.47
C LEU A 145 -16.97 12.40 15.65
N ALA A 146 -17.43 13.03 14.56
CA ALA A 146 -17.98 14.39 14.60
C ALA A 146 -19.51 14.41 14.79
N LEU A 147 -20.18 13.26 14.88
CA LEU A 147 -21.61 13.24 15.19
C LEU A 147 -21.80 13.54 16.68
N PRO A 148 -22.69 14.49 17.04
CA PRO A 148 -23.05 14.74 18.43
C PRO A 148 -23.99 13.62 18.89
N LEU A 149 -23.41 12.47 19.24
CA LEU A 149 -24.10 11.37 19.89
C LEU A 149 -24.20 11.64 21.40
N ILE A 150 -25.25 11.16 22.04
CA ILE A 150 -25.32 11.05 23.50
C ILE A 150 -24.05 10.36 24.04
N PRO A 151 -23.39 10.90 25.08
CA PRO A 151 -22.24 10.26 25.73
C PRO A 151 -22.51 8.81 26.12
N VAL A 152 -21.47 7.99 26.15
CA VAL A 152 -21.61 6.54 26.41
C VAL A 152 -22.27 6.29 27.78
N GLU A 153 -21.86 7.05 28.79
CA GLU A 153 -22.34 6.92 30.16
C GLU A 153 -23.83 7.25 30.27
N GLU A 154 -24.27 8.32 29.59
CA GLU A 154 -25.67 8.73 29.55
C GLU A 154 -26.52 7.74 28.75
N PHE A 155 -25.99 7.20 27.66
CA PHE A 155 -26.67 6.19 26.86
C PHE A 155 -26.87 4.90 27.66
N ILE A 156 -25.85 4.40 28.36
CA ILE A 156 -25.96 3.19 29.19
C ILE A 156 -26.94 3.42 30.35
N ALA A 157 -26.97 4.63 30.93
CA ALA A 157 -27.95 4.96 31.97
C ALA A 157 -29.41 4.89 31.47
N GLN A 158 -29.66 5.29 30.22
CA GLN A 158 -30.98 5.21 29.59
C GLN A 158 -31.31 3.82 29.04
N PHE A 159 -30.29 3.08 28.60
CA PHE A 159 -30.41 1.74 28.03
C PHE A 159 -29.47 0.74 28.74
N PRO A 160 -29.78 0.32 29.98
CA PRO A 160 -28.90 -0.53 30.79
C PRO A 160 -28.59 -1.89 30.15
N GLN A 161 -29.45 -2.35 29.24
CA GLN A 161 -29.28 -3.59 28.47
C GLN A 161 -28.02 -3.63 27.59
N TYR A 162 -27.40 -2.49 27.30
CA TYR A 162 -26.15 -2.40 26.53
C TYR A 162 -24.91 -2.20 27.40
N ALA A 163 -25.01 -2.28 28.74
CA ALA A 163 -23.88 -2.08 29.63
C ALA A 163 -22.73 -3.06 29.39
N ASP A 164 -23.07 -4.31 29.05
CA ASP A 164 -22.11 -5.38 28.77
C ASP A 164 -21.96 -5.66 27.26
N ALA A 165 -22.48 -4.77 26.40
CA ALA A 165 -22.40 -4.95 24.96
C ALA A 165 -20.98 -4.71 24.44
N ASP A 166 -20.61 -5.44 23.37
CA ASP A 166 -19.39 -5.17 22.62
C ASP A 166 -19.39 -3.75 22.05
N GLU A 167 -18.21 -3.14 21.91
CA GLU A 167 -18.07 -1.73 21.53
C GLU A 167 -18.73 -1.42 20.19
N VAL A 168 -18.62 -2.35 19.23
CA VAL A 168 -19.28 -2.23 17.92
C VAL A 168 -20.80 -2.23 18.09
N ALA A 169 -21.32 -3.18 18.86
CA ALA A 169 -22.76 -3.29 19.10
C ALA A 169 -23.31 -2.07 19.87
N LEU A 170 -22.56 -1.57 20.85
CA LEU A 170 -22.88 -0.35 21.59
C LEU A 170 -22.89 0.88 20.68
N MET A 171 -21.88 1.02 19.81
CA MET A 171 -21.82 2.14 18.84
C MET A 171 -22.96 2.06 17.82
N THR A 172 -23.28 0.88 17.29
CA THR A 172 -24.42 0.69 16.40
C THR A 172 -25.74 1.07 17.07
N ALA A 173 -25.98 0.60 18.29
CA ALA A 173 -27.19 0.92 19.04
C ALA A 173 -27.31 2.43 19.32
N ARG A 174 -26.19 3.10 19.64
CA ARG A 174 -26.15 4.56 19.83
C ARG A 174 -26.50 5.32 18.55
N ILE A 175 -25.99 4.88 17.40
CA ILE A 175 -26.29 5.51 16.10
C ILE A 175 -27.76 5.30 15.73
N GLU A 176 -28.31 4.11 15.94
CA GLU A 176 -29.71 3.79 15.66
C GLU A 176 -30.67 4.62 16.53
N HIS A 177 -30.35 4.80 17.80
CA HIS A 177 -31.11 5.66 18.70
C HIS A 177 -31.16 7.12 18.21
N GLU A 178 -30.01 7.72 17.95
CA GLU A 178 -29.90 9.09 17.41
C GLU A 178 -30.67 9.24 16.09
N TYR A 179 -30.60 8.23 15.22
CA TYR A 179 -31.32 8.24 13.97
C TYR A 179 -32.84 8.25 14.19
N ALA A 180 -33.35 7.42 15.10
CA ALA A 180 -34.76 7.36 15.44
C ALA A 180 -35.26 8.69 16.04
N GLU A 181 -34.52 9.27 16.98
CA GLU A 181 -34.87 10.57 17.58
C GLU A 181 -34.91 11.69 16.53
N ARG A 182 -33.92 11.73 15.63
CA ARG A 182 -33.86 12.75 14.56
C ARG A 182 -35.02 12.59 13.57
N GLN A 183 -35.40 11.37 13.22
CA GLN A 183 -36.60 11.14 12.41
C GLN A 183 -37.85 11.67 13.10
N GLU A 184 -38.00 11.39 14.40
CA GLU A 184 -39.18 11.83 15.14
C GLU A 184 -39.25 13.36 15.20
N LEU A 185 -38.15 14.03 15.55
CA LEU A 185 -38.06 15.48 15.58
C LEU A 185 -38.34 16.11 14.21
N GLU A 186 -37.88 15.50 13.12
CA GLU A 186 -38.17 15.99 11.78
C GLU A 186 -39.67 15.82 11.43
N SER A 187 -40.29 14.71 11.84
CA SER A 187 -41.73 14.49 11.67
C SER A 187 -42.55 15.54 12.42
N GLN A 188 -42.19 15.83 13.67
CA GLN A 188 -42.83 16.84 14.50
C GLN A 188 -42.65 18.23 13.90
N ARG A 189 -41.44 18.56 13.42
CA ARG A 189 -41.16 19.82 12.72
C ARG A 189 -42.06 20.00 11.50
N LYS A 190 -42.21 18.97 10.67
CA LYS A 190 -43.08 19.00 9.47
C LYS A 190 -44.54 19.20 9.87
N ALA A 191 -45.03 18.47 10.87
CA ALA A 191 -46.41 18.62 11.36
C ALA A 191 -46.68 20.05 11.89
N MET A 192 -45.74 20.60 12.67
CA MET A 192 -45.83 21.97 13.17
C MET A 192 -45.76 23.01 12.06
N LEU A 193 -44.96 22.78 11.01
CA LEU A 193 -44.87 23.67 9.86
C LEU A 193 -46.20 23.73 9.10
N VAL A 194 -46.85 22.58 8.89
CA VAL A 194 -48.18 22.52 8.26
C VAL A 194 -49.21 23.26 9.11
N LYS A 195 -49.23 23.01 10.44
CA LYS A 195 -50.13 23.71 11.36
C LYS A 195 -49.91 25.22 11.33
N LYS A 196 -48.66 25.68 11.30
CA LYS A 196 -48.30 27.10 11.17
C LYS A 196 -48.83 27.69 9.86
N GLN A 197 -48.64 27.01 8.73
CA GLN A 197 -49.15 27.47 7.43
C GLN A 197 -50.69 27.57 7.43
N MET A 198 -51.37 26.58 7.97
CA MET A 198 -52.84 26.58 8.10
C MET A 198 -53.34 27.74 8.97
N LEU A 199 -52.74 27.96 10.13
CA LEU A 199 -53.12 29.07 11.01
C LEU A 199 -52.81 30.43 10.37
N THR A 200 -51.70 30.53 9.65
CA THR A 200 -51.34 31.76 8.93
C THR A 200 -52.39 32.07 7.86
N ALA A 201 -52.76 31.08 7.03
CA ALA A 201 -53.79 31.24 6.01
C ALA A 201 -55.19 31.55 6.59
N ALA A 202 -55.54 30.93 7.73
CA ALA A 202 -56.77 31.22 8.44
C ALA A 202 -56.80 32.65 8.98
N ASN A 203 -55.67 33.13 9.53
CA ASN A 203 -55.55 34.50 10.03
C ASN A 203 -55.57 35.53 8.90
N THR A 204 -54.91 35.28 7.76
CA THR A 204 -55.02 36.19 6.60
C THR A 204 -56.44 36.26 6.09
N LYS A 205 -57.14 35.12 5.95
CA LYS A 205 -58.55 35.09 5.53
C LYS A 205 -59.47 35.85 6.49
N ARG A 206 -59.27 35.70 7.81
CA ARG A 206 -60.05 36.45 8.81
C ARG A 206 -59.76 37.95 8.75
N LYS A 207 -58.51 38.34 8.53
CA LYS A 207 -58.12 39.74 8.34
C LYS A 207 -58.83 40.34 7.12
N ASP A 208 -58.88 39.61 6.00
CA ASP A 208 -59.56 40.05 4.79
C ASP A 208 -61.08 40.15 4.99
N GLN A 209 -61.68 39.21 5.73
CA GLN A 209 -63.11 39.25 6.08
C GLN A 209 -63.44 40.47 6.96
N LEU A 210 -62.61 40.78 7.96
CA LEU A 210 -62.79 41.97 8.80
C LEU A 210 -62.68 43.25 7.97
N ALA A 211 -61.67 43.34 7.08
CA ALA A 211 -61.52 44.49 6.20
C ALA A 211 -62.70 44.69 5.24
N ASN A 212 -63.37 43.60 4.83
CA ASN A 212 -64.59 43.68 4.03
C ASN A 212 -65.80 44.13 4.87
N LEU A 213 -65.95 43.60 6.10
CA LEU A 213 -67.00 44.04 7.02
C LEU A 213 -66.87 45.52 7.35
N ASP A 214 -65.65 46.02 7.59
CA ASP A 214 -65.38 47.44 7.82
C ASP A 214 -65.87 48.29 6.65
N LYS A 215 -65.57 47.89 5.40
CA LYS A 215 -66.08 48.58 4.20
C LYS A 215 -67.60 48.54 4.09
N ASP A 216 -68.23 47.43 4.46
CA ASP A 216 -69.69 47.32 4.41
C ASP A 216 -70.36 48.15 5.50
N LEU A 217 -69.74 48.28 6.68
CA LEU A 217 -70.17 49.21 7.73
C LEU A 217 -70.03 50.66 7.28
N GLU A 218 -68.94 51.04 6.62
CA GLU A 218 -68.77 52.39 6.04
C GLU A 218 -69.91 52.70 5.05
N LYS A 219 -70.20 51.79 4.11
CA LYS A 219 -71.32 51.95 3.17
C LYS A 219 -72.67 52.03 3.88
N PHE A 220 -72.88 51.22 4.92
CA PHE A 220 -74.13 51.24 5.70
C PHE A 220 -74.31 52.58 6.40
N ILE A 221 -73.26 53.11 7.04
CA ILE A 221 -73.26 54.44 7.65
C ILE A 221 -73.58 55.50 6.60
N ASP A 222 -72.92 55.45 5.44
CA ASP A 222 -73.15 56.39 4.34
C ASP A 222 -74.59 56.32 3.81
N ALA A 223 -75.14 55.12 3.66
CA ALA A 223 -76.53 54.91 3.24
C ALA A 223 -77.56 55.34 4.29
N ALA A 224 -77.20 55.36 5.58
CA ALA A 224 -78.06 55.82 6.67
C ALA A 224 -78.05 57.36 6.84
N LYS A 225 -77.01 58.06 6.38
CA LYS A 225 -76.90 59.54 6.45
C LYS A 225 -78.12 60.28 5.87
N PRO A 226 -78.70 59.92 4.71
CA PRO A 226 -79.89 60.59 4.17
C PRO A 226 -81.10 60.46 5.10
N ILE A 227 -81.28 59.29 5.73
CA ILE A 227 -82.36 59.03 6.69
C ILE A 227 -82.14 59.85 7.97
N GLN A 228 -80.90 59.93 8.47
CA GLN A 228 -80.57 60.82 9.58
C GLN A 228 -80.81 62.30 9.23
N ASN A 229 -80.49 62.73 8.01
CA ASN A 229 -80.72 64.10 7.57
C ASN A 229 -82.21 64.44 7.47
N THR A 230 -83.06 63.52 6.99
CA THR A 230 -84.51 63.72 6.98
C THR A 230 -85.07 63.75 8.40
N PHE A 231 -84.72 62.79 9.27
CA PHE A 231 -85.13 62.81 10.68
C PHE A 231 -84.59 64.05 11.44
N GLY A 232 -83.40 64.55 11.11
CA GLY A 232 -82.83 65.78 11.65
C GLY A 232 -83.57 67.03 11.17
N GLN A 233 -84.05 67.07 9.93
CA GLN A 233 -84.95 68.11 9.43
C GLN A 233 -86.32 68.09 10.12
N PHE A 234 -86.81 66.91 10.53
CA PHE A 234 -88.03 66.76 11.35
C PHE A 234 -87.79 66.91 12.86
N GLY A 235 -86.54 66.94 13.32
CA GLY A 235 -86.14 67.13 14.71
C GLY A 235 -86.71 68.40 15.37
N PRO A 236 -86.65 69.59 14.74
CA PRO A 236 -87.31 70.78 15.29
C PRO A 236 -88.85 70.71 15.26
N PHE A 237 -89.45 69.80 14.48
CA PHE A 237 -90.90 69.57 14.46
C PHE A 237 -91.36 68.56 15.52
N LEU A 238 -90.52 67.60 15.91
CA LEU A 238 -90.86 66.62 16.96
C LEU A 238 -90.79 67.20 18.38
N HIS A 239 -90.10 68.31 18.60
CA HIS A 239 -90.27 69.11 19.83
C HIS A 239 -91.53 69.99 19.81
N ALA A 240 -92.18 70.18 18.65
CA ALA A 240 -93.43 70.94 18.52
C ALA A 240 -94.70 70.07 18.67
N VAL A 241 -94.55 68.77 18.89
CA VAL A 241 -95.65 67.86 19.26
C VAL A 241 -95.43 67.32 20.68
N GLN A 242 -95.31 68.24 21.64
CA GLN A 242 -95.84 67.98 22.97
C GLN A 242 -97.35 68.17 22.87
N VAL A 243 -98.07 67.05 22.78
CA VAL A 243 -99.50 67.02 23.13
C VAL A 243 -99.58 67.20 24.65
N PRO A 244 -100.26 68.24 25.17
CA PRO A 244 -100.65 68.26 26.57
C PRO A 244 -101.91 67.40 26.76
N LEU A 245 -101.85 66.56 27.80
CA LEU A 245 -102.84 65.57 28.28
C LEU A 245 -102.91 64.26 27.49
#